data_AF-A0A524PEL4-F1
#
_entry.id   AF-A0A524PEL4-F1
#
_cell.length_a   1.000
_cell.length_b   1.000
_cell.length_c   1.000
_cell.angle_alpha   90.00
_cell.angle_beta   90.00
_cell.angle_gamma   90.00
#
_symmetry.space_group_name_H-M   'P 1'
#
loop_
_entity.id
_entity.type
_entity.pdbx_description
1 polymer ?
#
loop_
_entity_poly.entity_id
_entity_poly.type
_entity_poly.pdbx_seq_one_letter_code
_entity_poly.pdbx_strand_id
1 'polypeptide(L)'
;MDTLVWSAYEHFRPATEACPVIIYPAAMTGLDHPLQFRQKIAHEIFHCFLVRNLKDQLLGPGLDSNWWVEGAAEYFSNLVYPTANLEHRFKDIFSLQSTHLPLTSMGHENFAFFQFMGNSISPEGVIEMLWNMPTTPGLDAQVAALAAVPGMDDHFEGFVRSVLDDNLMDSDGNTITFLTSYTDQFTFFDGFTTEIFSSRQPFVVTRYWVTFAAEREFALTFESISTGGALEGRSAVRLIDGKKGEWASLPEVVGGCDSQHYVLYVIATMPGSELTEEISTTTATEAPCDRCLLGIWEAKNDSVIAYMQSVAVGDNAPKVESATGSMFLRFEATGTGAGGYKNLILHQSGGDFLEGAEVIVTIDGSSSGRYTADGFVMTGLNGLSTTSAVSVSVQIIVDGTSLVTTTVPLRPEDFPVGLGIPTSYTCEGDSLTTWPPVEGVVVEPVVWFRVSP
;
A
#
# COMPACT_ATOMS: atom_id res chain seq x y z
N MET A 1 9.97 4.76 35.71
CA MET A 1 9.68 4.52 37.14
C MET A 1 8.57 5.49 37.52
N ASP A 2 7.34 5.14 37.15
CA ASP A 2 6.13 5.82 37.60
C ASP A 2 5.49 4.91 38.66
N THR A 3 5.97 4.99 39.89
CA THR A 3 5.28 4.36 41.02
C THR A 3 4.21 5.32 41.54
N LEU A 4 3.21 5.60 40.69
CA LEU A 4 1.85 5.91 41.13
C LEU A 4 1.11 4.58 41.26
N VAL A 5 1.58 3.72 42.17
CA VAL A 5 0.82 2.53 42.54
C VAL A 5 -0.33 3.03 43.39
N TRP A 6 -1.50 3.16 42.76
CA TRP A 6 -2.79 3.38 43.40
C TRP A 6 -3.06 2.26 44.43
N SER A 7 -2.64 2.46 45.68
CA SER A 7 -2.95 1.56 46.81
C SER A 7 -4.35 1.81 47.41
N ALA A 8 -5.20 2.60 46.74
CA ALA A 8 -6.46 3.07 47.31
C ALA A 8 -7.68 2.16 47.04
N TYR A 9 -7.55 1.09 46.26
CA TYR A 9 -8.69 0.22 45.91
C TYR A 9 -9.36 -0.44 47.13
N GLU A 10 -8.61 -0.71 48.20
CA GLU A 10 -9.17 -1.41 49.37
C GLU A 10 -9.92 -0.51 50.37
N HIS A 11 -9.83 0.82 50.27
CA HIS A 11 -10.38 1.72 51.30
C HIS A 11 -11.40 2.75 50.79
N PHE A 12 -11.76 2.75 49.50
CA PHE A 12 -12.75 3.69 48.96
C PHE A 12 -14.19 3.31 49.40
N ARG A 13 -14.80 4.11 50.29
CA ARG A 13 -16.19 3.92 50.73
C ARG A 13 -17.15 4.66 49.77
N PRO A 14 -18.09 3.99 49.08
CA PRO A 14 -18.66 4.51 47.83
C PRO A 14 -19.78 5.56 47.93
N ALA A 15 -20.13 6.10 49.10
CA ALA A 15 -21.43 6.77 49.24
C ALA A 15 -21.42 8.31 49.29
N THR A 16 -20.33 8.98 49.72
CA THR A 16 -20.43 10.42 50.04
C THR A 16 -19.17 11.28 49.83
N GLU A 17 -18.02 10.72 49.46
CA GLU A 17 -16.78 11.51 49.37
C GLU A 17 -16.36 11.80 47.92
N ALA A 18 -15.88 13.03 47.69
CA ALA A 18 -15.25 13.42 46.44
C ALA A 18 -14.06 12.50 46.13
N CYS A 19 -13.84 12.14 44.86
CA CYS A 19 -12.68 11.34 44.48
C CYS A 19 -11.39 12.13 44.74
N PRO A 20 -10.52 11.71 45.69
CA PRO A 20 -9.31 12.43 45.99
C PRO A 20 -8.28 12.17 44.89
N VAL A 21 -7.87 13.23 44.18
CA VAL A 21 -6.71 13.20 43.29
C VAL A 21 -5.50 13.70 44.07
N ILE A 22 -4.55 12.81 44.34
CA ILE A 22 -3.34 13.12 45.11
C ILE A 22 -2.20 13.39 44.12
N ILE A 23 -1.60 14.58 44.22
CA ILE A 23 -0.50 14.99 43.36
C ILE A 23 0.79 14.99 44.17
N TYR A 24 1.71 14.10 43.81
CA TYR A 24 3.05 14.11 44.37
C TYR A 24 3.93 15.09 43.59
N PRO A 25 4.57 16.09 44.25
CA PRO A 25 5.41 17.06 43.55
C PRO A 25 6.52 16.42 42.68
N ALA A 26 7.02 15.25 43.07
CA ALA A 26 8.02 14.51 42.30
C ALA A 26 7.48 14.00 40.95
N ALA A 27 6.18 13.71 40.83
CA ALA A 27 5.54 13.34 39.56
C ALA A 27 5.40 14.53 38.59
N MET A 28 5.70 15.75 39.05
CA MET A 28 5.78 16.94 38.19
C MET A 28 7.18 17.14 37.60
N THR A 29 8.19 16.41 38.08
CA THR A 29 9.55 16.50 37.56
C THR A 29 9.58 15.85 36.18
N GLY A 30 9.73 16.65 35.12
CA GLY A 30 9.68 16.18 33.72
C GLY A 30 8.38 16.51 32.98
N LEU A 31 7.44 17.24 33.60
CA LEU A 31 6.36 17.90 32.87
C LEU A 31 6.88 19.27 32.42
N ASP A 32 7.13 19.41 31.13
CA ASP A 32 7.76 20.61 30.57
C ASP A 32 6.80 21.81 30.48
N HIS A 33 5.48 21.56 30.62
CA HIS A 33 4.47 22.57 30.38
C HIS A 33 3.27 22.49 31.37
N PRO A 34 2.71 23.63 31.83
CA PRO A 34 1.50 23.67 32.66
C PRO A 34 0.28 22.97 32.04
N LEU A 35 0.21 22.85 30.71
CA LEU A 35 -0.87 22.10 30.03
C LEU A 35 -0.73 20.59 30.25
N GLN A 36 0.48 20.03 30.18
CA GLN A 36 0.71 18.61 30.44
C GLN A 36 0.33 18.26 31.89
N PHE A 37 0.61 19.15 32.84
CA PHE A 37 0.14 18.97 34.21
C PHE A 37 -1.39 18.92 34.31
N ARG A 38 -2.10 19.81 33.60
CA ARG A 38 -3.57 19.78 33.57
C ARG A 38 -4.11 18.53 32.89
N GLN A 39 -3.47 18.06 31.81
CA GLN A 39 -3.80 16.80 31.17
C GLN A 39 -3.62 15.62 32.13
N LYS A 40 -2.50 15.56 32.87
CA LYS A 40 -2.31 14.52 33.88
C LYS A 40 -3.38 14.57 34.98
N ILE A 41 -3.84 15.75 35.40
CA ILE A 41 -4.98 15.85 36.31
C ILE A 41 -6.26 15.29 35.68
N ALA A 42 -6.53 15.58 34.39
CA ALA A 42 -7.69 15.01 33.69
C ALA A 42 -7.62 13.48 33.58
N HIS A 43 -6.43 12.91 33.36
CA HIS A 43 -6.17 11.47 33.40
C HIS A 43 -6.61 10.85 34.73
N GLU A 44 -6.13 11.40 35.86
CA GLU A 44 -6.50 10.90 37.19
C GLU A 44 -7.99 11.11 37.53
N ILE A 45 -8.62 12.19 37.01
CA ILE A 45 -10.08 12.38 37.14
C ILE A 45 -10.84 11.32 36.34
N PHE A 46 -10.33 10.87 35.19
CA PHE A 46 -10.96 9.79 34.44
C PHE A 46 -10.92 8.46 35.21
N HIS A 47 -9.82 8.16 35.90
CA HIS A 47 -9.77 7.01 36.83
C HIS A 47 -10.86 7.07 37.90
N CYS A 48 -11.17 8.26 38.42
CA CYS A 48 -12.32 8.44 39.33
C CYS A 48 -13.66 8.09 38.69
N PHE A 49 -13.85 8.46 37.42
CA PHE A 49 -15.03 8.07 36.66
C PHE A 49 -15.12 6.54 36.53
N LEU A 50 -14.01 5.88 36.18
CA LEU A 50 -13.98 4.42 36.06
C LEU A 50 -14.30 3.75 37.42
N VAL A 51 -13.68 4.17 38.52
CA VAL A 51 -13.93 3.59 39.85
C VAL A 51 -15.38 3.75 40.29
N ARG A 52 -16.00 4.90 39.98
CA ARG A 52 -17.38 5.17 40.38
C ARG A 52 -18.41 4.37 39.57
N ASN A 53 -18.13 4.16 38.28
CA ASN A 53 -19.12 3.65 37.33
C ASN A 53 -18.87 2.18 36.93
N LEU A 54 -17.61 1.76 36.89
CA LEU A 54 -17.15 0.45 36.41
C LEU A 54 -16.45 -0.35 37.52
N LYS A 55 -16.88 -0.19 38.76
CA LYS A 55 -16.23 -0.78 39.94
C LYS A 55 -16.05 -2.30 39.81
N ASP A 56 -17.05 -3.00 39.32
CA ASP A 56 -17.03 -4.46 39.22
C ASP A 56 -16.08 -4.94 38.11
N GLN A 57 -16.01 -4.17 37.00
CA GLN A 57 -15.06 -4.38 35.89
C GLN A 57 -13.62 -4.02 36.26
N LEU A 58 -13.39 -3.20 37.30
CA LEU A 58 -12.05 -2.88 37.80
C LEU A 58 -11.59 -3.88 38.86
N LEU A 59 -12.44 -4.16 39.84
CA LEU A 59 -12.07 -5.01 40.99
C LEU A 59 -12.05 -6.49 40.66
N GLY A 60 -12.90 -6.93 39.72
CA GLY A 60 -12.95 -8.34 39.32
C GLY A 60 -11.70 -8.78 38.55
N PRO A 61 -11.31 -8.07 37.48
CA PRO A 61 -10.11 -8.39 36.69
C PRO A 61 -8.76 -8.01 37.31
N GLY A 62 -8.71 -7.02 38.20
CA GLY A 62 -7.46 -6.59 38.82
C GLY A 62 -6.45 -6.04 37.80
N LEU A 63 -5.23 -6.60 37.75
CA LEU A 63 -4.18 -6.10 36.85
C LEU A 63 -4.50 -6.31 35.36
N ASP A 64 -5.40 -7.24 35.03
CA ASP A 64 -5.75 -7.55 33.64
C ASP A 64 -6.55 -6.43 32.96
N SER A 65 -7.11 -5.46 33.71
CA SER A 65 -7.81 -4.31 33.14
C SER A 65 -6.89 -3.14 32.77
N ASN A 66 -5.61 -3.20 33.11
CA ASN A 66 -4.68 -2.06 32.99
C ASN A 66 -4.64 -1.47 31.57
N TRP A 67 -4.81 -2.32 30.55
CA TRP A 67 -4.74 -1.94 29.15
C TRP A 67 -5.82 -0.97 28.71
N TRP A 68 -7.05 -1.10 29.23
CA TRP A 68 -8.14 -0.17 28.95
C TRP A 68 -8.27 0.91 30.01
N VAL A 69 -7.86 0.63 31.26
CA VAL A 69 -7.87 1.62 32.34
C VAL A 69 -6.92 2.77 32.02
N GLU A 70 -5.64 2.48 31.77
CA GLU A 70 -4.65 3.53 31.50
C GLU A 70 -4.78 4.07 30.07
N GLY A 71 -5.02 3.20 29.08
CA GLY A 71 -5.19 3.62 27.68
C GLY A 71 -6.37 4.58 27.48
N ALA A 72 -7.53 4.30 28.09
CA ALA A 72 -8.67 5.20 28.00
C ALA A 72 -8.46 6.48 28.81
N ALA A 73 -7.81 6.42 29.97
CA ALA A 73 -7.50 7.61 30.75
C ALA A 73 -6.58 8.59 29.99
N GLU A 74 -5.57 8.09 29.27
CA GLU A 74 -4.74 8.92 28.40
C GLU A 74 -5.59 9.55 27.28
N TYR A 75 -6.42 8.76 26.57
CA TYR A 75 -7.31 9.25 25.52
C TYR A 75 -8.30 10.33 26.00
N PHE A 76 -9.05 10.08 27.07
CA PHE A 76 -10.04 11.05 27.57
C PHE A 76 -9.37 12.30 28.15
N SER A 77 -8.17 12.18 28.72
CA SER A 77 -7.40 13.35 29.13
C SER A 77 -6.98 14.22 27.93
N ASN A 78 -6.63 13.58 26.81
CA ASN A 78 -6.28 14.23 25.57
C ASN A 78 -7.47 14.99 24.97
N LEU A 79 -8.69 14.42 24.99
CA LEU A 79 -9.89 15.14 24.57
C LEU A 79 -10.10 16.48 25.31
N VAL A 80 -9.75 16.54 26.59
CA VAL A 80 -9.91 17.77 27.41
C VAL A 80 -8.80 18.78 27.12
N TYR A 81 -7.58 18.30 26.86
CA TYR A 81 -6.40 19.12 26.60
C TYR A 81 -5.68 18.69 25.31
N PRO A 82 -6.32 18.88 24.15
CA PRO A 82 -5.91 18.24 22.90
C PRO A 82 -4.54 18.66 22.37
N THR A 83 -4.02 19.81 22.81
CA THR A 83 -2.72 20.35 22.37
C THR A 83 -1.59 20.11 23.37
N ALA A 84 -1.86 19.41 24.47
CA ALA A 84 -0.86 19.12 25.50
C ALA A 84 0.02 17.91 25.13
N ASN A 85 -0.54 16.98 24.35
CA ASN A 85 0.12 15.83 23.71
C ASN A 85 0.99 15.03 24.70
N LEU A 86 0.57 14.93 25.95
CA LEU A 86 1.34 14.26 26.99
C LEU A 86 1.46 12.75 26.72
N GLU A 87 0.43 12.16 26.13
CA GLU A 87 0.32 10.76 25.73
C GLU A 87 1.32 10.40 24.62
N HIS A 88 1.78 11.37 23.81
CA HIS A 88 2.76 11.12 22.74
C HIS A 88 4.09 10.57 23.27
N ARG A 89 4.40 10.75 24.56
CA ARG A 89 5.57 10.13 25.21
C ARG A 89 5.56 8.59 25.13
N PHE A 90 4.40 7.98 24.91
CA PHE A 90 4.25 6.53 24.82
C PHE A 90 4.24 6.01 23.38
N LYS A 91 4.25 6.87 22.36
CA LYS A 91 4.11 6.42 20.96
C LYS A 91 5.24 5.49 20.51
N ASP A 92 6.47 5.75 20.94
CA ASP A 92 7.62 4.92 20.59
C ASP A 92 7.58 3.56 21.32
N ILE A 93 7.09 3.58 22.57
CA ILE A 93 6.85 2.36 23.36
C ILE A 93 5.73 1.53 22.71
N PHE A 94 4.63 2.17 22.31
CA PHE A 94 3.55 1.54 21.55
C PHE A 94 4.10 0.89 20.27
N SER A 95 4.85 1.65 19.48
CA SER A 95 5.49 1.15 18.25
C SER A 95 6.38 -0.06 18.49
N LEU A 96 7.13 -0.10 19.59
CA LEU A 96 7.98 -1.23 19.89
C LEU A 96 7.16 -2.44 20.37
N GLN A 97 6.28 -2.23 21.35
CA GLN A 97 5.57 -3.30 22.06
C GLN A 97 4.45 -3.94 21.24
N SER A 98 3.69 -3.14 20.46
CA SER A 98 2.55 -3.66 19.68
C SER A 98 2.96 -4.63 18.56
N THR A 99 4.25 -4.80 18.29
CA THR A 99 4.77 -5.84 17.37
C THR A 99 4.65 -7.25 17.94
N HIS A 100 4.63 -7.40 19.26
CA HIS A 100 4.73 -8.71 19.94
C HIS A 100 3.85 -8.86 21.18
N LEU A 101 3.30 -7.75 21.72
CA LEU A 101 2.32 -7.79 22.79
C LEU A 101 0.92 -7.51 22.24
N PRO A 102 -0.11 -8.25 22.68
CA PRO A 102 -1.48 -7.90 22.36
C PRO A 102 -1.86 -6.63 23.11
N LEU A 103 -2.81 -5.85 22.56
CA LEU A 103 -3.31 -4.65 23.21
C LEU A 103 -3.71 -4.92 24.67
N THR A 104 -4.30 -6.09 24.95
CA THR A 104 -4.75 -6.50 26.28
C THR A 104 -3.62 -6.77 27.30
N SER A 105 -2.36 -6.75 26.87
CA SER A 105 -1.17 -6.88 27.73
C SER A 105 -0.32 -5.60 27.80
N MET A 106 -0.86 -4.49 27.28
CA MET A 106 -0.25 -3.17 27.28
C MET A 106 -0.93 -2.26 28.34
N GLY A 107 -0.48 -1.02 28.48
CA GLY A 107 -0.98 -0.03 29.45
C GLY A 107 -1.27 1.32 28.81
N HIS A 108 -0.52 2.35 29.21
CA HIS A 108 -0.73 3.73 28.79
C HIS A 108 -0.54 3.92 27.27
N GLU A 109 0.39 3.17 26.69
CA GLU A 109 0.71 3.16 25.27
C GLU A 109 -0.49 2.78 24.39
N ASN A 110 -1.55 2.16 24.94
CA ASN A 110 -2.80 1.92 24.24
C ASN A 110 -3.62 3.19 23.97
N PHE A 111 -3.18 4.38 24.40
CA PHE A 111 -3.84 5.64 24.04
C PHE A 111 -4.09 5.73 22.51
N ALA A 112 -3.19 5.20 21.69
CA ALA A 112 -3.33 5.17 20.23
C ALA A 112 -4.56 4.37 19.76
N PHE A 113 -4.81 3.21 20.38
CA PHE A 113 -5.99 2.40 20.08
C PHE A 113 -7.27 3.12 20.51
N PHE A 114 -7.28 3.70 21.72
CA PHE A 114 -8.46 4.45 22.20
C PHE A 114 -8.71 5.74 21.41
N GLN A 115 -7.66 6.42 20.95
CA GLN A 115 -7.77 7.55 20.02
C GLN A 115 -8.43 7.12 18.71
N PHE A 116 -7.98 5.99 18.13
CA PHE A 116 -8.58 5.45 16.91
C PHE A 116 -10.05 5.08 17.10
N MET A 117 -10.37 4.36 18.18
CA MET A 117 -11.74 3.98 18.50
C MET A 117 -12.60 5.22 18.72
N GLY A 118 -12.09 6.24 19.44
CA GLY A 118 -12.75 7.52 19.62
C GLY A 118 -13.10 8.23 18.31
N ASN A 119 -12.18 8.22 17.34
CA ASN A 119 -12.41 8.78 16.01
C ASN A 119 -13.44 7.96 15.21
N SER A 120 -13.49 6.64 15.41
CA SER A 120 -14.31 5.71 14.63
C SER A 120 -15.73 5.56 15.17
N ILE A 121 -15.89 5.51 16.50
CA ILE A 121 -17.16 5.21 17.17
C ILE A 121 -17.56 6.28 18.20
N SER A 122 -16.93 7.47 18.17
CA SER A 122 -17.11 8.58 19.12
C SER A 122 -16.60 8.32 20.54
N PRO A 123 -16.33 9.38 21.35
CA PRO A 123 -16.00 9.24 22.76
C PRO A 123 -17.09 8.47 23.55
N GLU A 124 -18.37 8.69 23.26
CA GLU A 124 -19.48 8.01 23.91
C GLU A 124 -19.49 6.51 23.60
N GLY A 125 -19.16 6.12 22.37
CA GLY A 125 -19.02 4.71 21.98
C GLY A 125 -17.84 4.03 22.68
N VAL A 126 -16.74 4.75 22.90
CA VAL A 126 -15.64 4.25 23.74
C VAL A 126 -16.12 4.01 25.18
N ILE A 127 -16.90 4.92 25.77
CA ILE A 127 -17.50 4.67 27.10
C ILE A 127 -18.37 3.42 27.08
N GLU A 128 -19.26 3.25 26.09
CA GLU A 128 -20.10 2.06 25.95
C GLU A 128 -19.26 0.76 25.83
N MET A 129 -18.16 0.79 25.09
CA MET A 129 -17.20 -0.32 25.05
C MET A 129 -16.65 -0.64 26.44
N LEU A 130 -16.25 0.38 27.23
CA LEU A 130 -15.73 0.18 28.58
C LEU A 130 -16.77 -0.43 29.54
N TRP A 131 -18.05 -0.08 29.39
CA TRP A 131 -19.14 -0.68 30.19
C TRP A 131 -19.29 -2.19 29.96
N ASN A 132 -18.91 -2.67 28.78
CA ASN A 132 -18.99 -4.07 28.39
C ASN A 132 -17.70 -4.87 28.67
N MET A 133 -16.68 -4.24 29.28
CA MET A 133 -15.50 -4.96 29.75
C MET A 133 -15.87 -6.00 30.82
N PRO A 134 -15.11 -7.11 30.92
CA PRO A 134 -15.53 -8.24 31.73
C PRO A 134 -15.35 -7.92 33.21
N THR A 135 -16.22 -8.47 34.05
CA THR A 135 -16.07 -8.44 35.52
C THR A 135 -15.28 -9.63 36.05
N THR A 136 -14.87 -10.56 35.19
CA THR A 136 -14.08 -11.74 35.54
C THR A 136 -12.60 -11.51 35.20
N PRO A 137 -11.67 -12.00 36.04
CA PRO A 137 -10.24 -11.93 35.74
C PRO A 137 -9.84 -12.86 34.60
N GLY A 138 -8.65 -12.60 34.06
CA GLY A 138 -8.01 -13.37 33.01
C GLY A 138 -7.92 -12.60 31.69
N LEU A 139 -6.74 -12.71 31.06
CA LEU A 139 -6.47 -12.20 29.72
C LEU A 139 -7.50 -12.70 28.69
N ASP A 140 -7.89 -13.98 28.76
CA ASP A 140 -8.87 -14.56 27.84
C ASP A 140 -10.23 -13.85 27.91
N ALA A 141 -10.66 -13.43 29.10
CA ALA A 141 -11.90 -12.68 29.27
C ALA A 141 -11.78 -11.27 28.67
N GLN A 142 -10.62 -10.62 28.81
CA GLN A 142 -10.36 -9.30 28.21
C GLN A 142 -10.36 -9.37 26.69
N VAL A 143 -9.68 -10.37 26.12
CA VAL A 143 -9.64 -10.61 24.66
C VAL A 143 -11.05 -10.92 24.14
N ALA A 144 -11.81 -11.78 24.83
CA ALA A 144 -13.17 -12.11 24.43
C ALA A 144 -14.11 -10.89 24.48
N ALA A 145 -13.98 -10.03 25.48
CA ALA A 145 -14.79 -8.82 25.58
C ALA A 145 -14.43 -7.79 24.49
N LEU A 146 -13.13 -7.62 24.19
CA LEU A 146 -12.69 -6.75 23.10
C LEU A 146 -13.17 -7.27 21.74
N ALA A 147 -13.03 -8.57 21.48
CA ALA A 147 -13.53 -9.23 20.27
C ALA A 147 -15.05 -9.13 20.10
N ALA A 148 -15.80 -9.04 21.21
CA ALA A 148 -17.25 -8.92 21.18
C ALA A 148 -17.77 -7.52 20.82
N VAL A 149 -16.89 -6.51 20.70
CA VAL A 149 -17.28 -5.18 20.24
C VAL A 149 -17.75 -5.29 18.78
N PRO A 150 -18.93 -4.74 18.41
CA PRO A 150 -19.44 -4.85 17.04
C PRO A 150 -18.43 -4.31 16.00
N GLY A 151 -18.13 -5.11 14.98
CA GLY A 151 -17.20 -4.74 13.90
C GLY A 151 -15.74 -4.60 14.34
N MET A 152 -15.34 -5.25 15.44
CA MET A 152 -13.98 -5.13 15.98
C MET A 152 -12.88 -5.57 14.99
N ASP A 153 -13.16 -6.51 14.10
CA ASP A 153 -12.24 -6.91 13.04
C ASP A 153 -11.96 -5.78 12.04
N ASP A 154 -12.99 -5.09 11.57
CA ASP A 154 -12.86 -3.89 10.73
C ASP A 154 -12.18 -2.74 11.49
N HIS A 155 -12.55 -2.52 12.75
CA HIS A 155 -11.94 -1.48 13.58
C HIS A 155 -10.45 -1.75 13.84
N PHE A 156 -10.09 -2.97 14.20
CA PHE A 156 -8.70 -3.31 14.49
C PHE A 156 -7.83 -3.26 13.23
N GLU A 157 -8.33 -3.72 12.08
CA GLU A 157 -7.61 -3.55 10.82
C GLU A 157 -7.45 -2.07 10.43
N GLY A 158 -8.52 -1.29 10.57
CA GLY A 158 -8.48 0.17 10.35
C GLY A 158 -7.45 0.84 11.26
N PHE A 159 -7.37 0.44 12.52
CA PHE A 159 -6.37 0.91 13.47
C PHE A 159 -4.94 0.58 13.02
N VAL A 160 -4.68 -0.69 12.68
CA VAL A 160 -3.37 -1.17 12.21
C VAL A 160 -2.91 -0.35 11.01
N ARG A 161 -3.77 -0.20 9.99
CA ARG A 161 -3.46 0.61 8.80
C ARG A 161 -3.23 2.07 9.16
N SER A 162 -3.98 2.62 10.11
CA SER A 162 -3.85 4.02 10.50
C SER A 162 -2.52 4.34 11.19
N VAL A 163 -2.04 3.42 12.02
CA VAL A 163 -0.72 3.51 12.65
C VAL A 163 0.38 3.36 11.58
N LEU A 164 0.28 2.35 10.71
CA LEU A 164 1.30 2.05 9.69
C LEU A 164 1.41 3.11 8.58
N ASP A 165 0.35 3.91 8.39
CA ASP A 165 0.34 5.01 7.42
C ASP A 165 0.55 6.39 8.07
N ASP A 166 0.81 6.48 9.38
CA ASP A 166 0.86 7.75 10.14
C ASP A 166 -0.36 8.65 9.88
N ASN A 167 -1.56 8.06 9.75
CA ASN A 167 -2.78 8.80 9.45
C ASN A 167 -3.74 8.88 10.65
N LEU A 168 -3.35 8.33 11.80
CA LEU A 168 -4.14 8.37 13.02
C LEU A 168 -4.31 9.83 13.48
N MET A 169 -5.53 10.34 13.40
CA MET A 169 -5.86 11.69 13.82
C MET A 169 -5.87 11.82 15.35
N ASP A 170 -5.19 12.84 15.85
CA ASP A 170 -5.18 13.23 17.24
C ASP A 170 -6.36 14.17 17.58
N SER A 171 -6.59 14.41 18.87
CA SER A 171 -7.68 15.25 19.35
C SER A 171 -7.50 16.74 19.00
N ASP A 172 -6.28 17.19 18.69
CA ASP A 172 -6.03 18.55 18.16
C ASP A 172 -6.25 18.69 16.64
N GLY A 173 -6.55 17.58 15.95
CA GLY A 173 -6.72 17.56 14.50
C GLY A 173 -5.41 17.43 13.70
N ASN A 174 -4.28 17.16 14.34
CA ASN A 174 -3.04 16.75 13.68
C ASN A 174 -2.92 15.21 13.65
N THR A 175 -2.07 14.68 12.78
CA THR A 175 -1.78 13.24 12.75
C THR A 175 -0.70 12.86 13.76
N ILE A 176 -0.89 11.74 14.47
CA ILE A 176 0.13 11.15 15.32
C ILE A 176 1.12 10.37 14.45
N THR A 177 2.39 10.77 14.46
CA THR A 177 3.46 10.07 13.72
C THR A 177 4.14 9.05 14.62
N PHE A 178 4.15 7.79 14.19
CA PHE A 178 4.75 6.67 14.89
C PHE A 178 6.09 6.29 14.26
N LEU A 179 7.11 6.01 15.07
CA LEU A 179 8.30 5.35 14.54
C LEU A 179 7.93 3.91 14.23
N THR A 180 7.79 3.57 12.94
CA THR A 180 7.41 2.20 12.57
C THR A 180 8.52 1.23 13.00
N SER A 181 8.19 0.33 13.93
CA SER A 181 9.03 -0.83 14.29
C SER A 181 8.45 -2.08 13.66
N TYR A 182 9.29 -3.03 13.28
CA TYR A 182 8.86 -4.27 12.63
C TYR A 182 9.04 -5.45 13.58
N THR A 183 8.15 -6.44 13.45
CA THR A 183 8.24 -7.72 14.17
C THR A 183 9.51 -8.45 13.75
N ASP A 184 9.74 -8.50 12.44
CA ASP A 184 10.94 -9.05 11.83
C ASP A 184 11.10 -8.49 10.40
N GLN A 185 12.25 -8.73 9.79
CA GLN A 185 12.56 -8.34 8.42
C GLN A 185 13.01 -9.55 7.61
N PHE A 186 12.42 -9.75 6.45
CA PHE A 186 12.70 -10.87 5.57
C PHE A 186 13.11 -10.40 4.19
N THR A 187 14.03 -11.12 3.56
CA THR A 187 14.45 -10.84 2.19
C THR A 187 14.41 -12.11 1.36
N PHE A 188 13.61 -12.08 0.29
CA PHE A 188 13.59 -13.10 -0.74
C PHE A 188 14.72 -12.83 -1.73
N PHE A 189 15.71 -13.71 -1.74
CA PHE A 189 16.84 -13.65 -2.67
C PHE A 189 16.66 -14.58 -3.85
N ASP A 190 16.01 -15.74 -3.69
CA ASP A 190 15.90 -16.77 -4.71
C ASP A 190 14.48 -17.34 -4.87
N GLY A 191 14.35 -18.28 -5.80
CA GLY A 191 13.08 -18.80 -6.29
C GLY A 191 12.52 -20.00 -5.54
N PHE A 192 13.10 -20.37 -4.39
CA PHE A 192 12.69 -21.56 -3.62
C PHE A 192 12.74 -21.29 -2.12
N THR A 193 12.39 -20.07 -1.72
CA THR A 193 12.33 -19.65 -0.32
C THR A 193 10.87 -19.66 0.12
N THR A 194 10.60 -20.17 1.32
CA THR A 194 9.29 -20.10 1.95
C THR A 194 9.45 -19.44 3.30
N GLU A 195 8.67 -18.39 3.54
CA GLU A 195 8.66 -17.67 4.81
C GLU A 195 7.27 -17.68 5.42
N ILE A 196 7.24 -17.75 6.76
CA ILE A 196 6.02 -17.86 7.54
C ILE A 196 5.85 -16.60 8.38
N PHE A 197 4.76 -15.89 8.14
CA PHE A 197 4.37 -14.68 8.84
C PHE A 197 3.18 -15.02 9.74
N SER A 198 3.17 -14.66 11.02
CA SER A 198 2.10 -15.11 11.92
C SER A 198 1.75 -14.12 13.03
N SER A 199 0.46 -13.85 13.20
CA SER A 199 -0.07 -13.24 14.40
C SER A 199 -0.23 -14.32 15.48
N ARG A 200 0.75 -14.42 16.38
CA ARG A 200 0.74 -15.46 17.45
C ARG A 200 -0.35 -15.28 18.49
N GLN A 201 -0.95 -14.09 18.56
CA GLN A 201 -2.01 -13.75 19.51
C GLN A 201 -2.98 -12.75 18.87
N PRO A 202 -4.26 -12.74 19.29
CA PRO A 202 -5.20 -11.73 18.83
C PRO A 202 -4.81 -10.34 19.36
N PHE A 203 -5.19 -9.31 18.61
CA PHE A 203 -4.93 -7.90 18.94
C PHE A 203 -3.46 -7.53 19.05
N VAL A 204 -2.57 -8.28 18.39
CA VAL A 204 -1.18 -7.84 18.13
C VAL A 204 -1.16 -7.12 16.80
N VAL A 205 -0.48 -5.98 16.72
CA VAL A 205 -0.30 -5.23 15.46
C VAL A 205 0.93 -5.82 14.74
N THR A 206 0.90 -7.12 14.44
CA THR A 206 2.04 -7.81 13.83
C THR A 206 2.27 -7.31 12.41
N ARG A 207 3.52 -6.92 12.15
CA ARG A 207 3.95 -6.25 10.92
C ARG A 207 5.38 -6.62 10.56
N TYR A 208 5.65 -6.81 9.29
CA TYR A 208 6.92 -7.31 8.77
C TYR A 208 7.44 -6.38 7.68
N TRP A 209 8.76 -6.25 7.61
CA TRP A 209 9.44 -5.67 6.46
C TRP A 209 9.77 -6.80 5.48
N VAL A 210 9.15 -6.82 4.31
CA VAL A 210 9.38 -7.85 3.31
C VAL A 210 10.11 -7.24 2.12
N THR A 211 11.30 -7.75 1.82
CA THR A 211 12.11 -7.31 0.69
C THR A 211 12.18 -8.37 -0.39
N PHE A 212 11.95 -7.97 -1.63
CA PHE A 212 12.28 -8.76 -2.81
C PHE A 212 13.52 -8.15 -3.45
N ALA A 213 14.57 -8.97 -3.62
CA ALA A 213 15.84 -8.49 -4.14
C ALA A 213 15.72 -7.89 -5.56
N ALA A 214 16.55 -6.88 -5.83
CA ALA A 214 16.69 -6.26 -7.14
C ALA A 214 17.07 -7.24 -8.26
N GLU A 215 16.83 -6.83 -9.51
CA GLU A 215 17.15 -7.53 -10.77
C GLU A 215 16.56 -8.93 -10.88
N ARG A 216 15.45 -9.16 -10.18
CA ARG A 216 14.76 -10.45 -10.10
C ARG A 216 13.26 -10.25 -10.17
N GLU A 217 12.60 -11.23 -10.78
CA GLU A 217 11.17 -11.38 -10.74
C GLU A 217 10.84 -12.65 -9.94
N PHE A 218 9.96 -12.51 -8.95
CA PHE A 218 9.54 -13.60 -8.08
C PHE A 218 8.08 -13.94 -8.36
N ALA A 219 7.83 -15.19 -8.76
CA ALA A 219 6.47 -15.74 -8.73
C ALA A 219 6.17 -16.25 -7.32
N LEU A 220 5.04 -15.81 -6.77
CA LEU A 220 4.64 -16.06 -5.40
C LEU A 220 3.43 -16.97 -5.34
N THR A 221 3.44 -17.86 -4.36
CA THR A 221 2.25 -18.60 -3.94
C THR A 221 1.97 -18.30 -2.47
N PHE A 222 0.68 -18.32 -2.13
CA PHE A 222 0.19 -17.92 -0.82
C PHE A 222 -0.63 -19.05 -0.21
N GLU A 223 -0.38 -19.35 1.06
CA GLU A 223 -1.25 -20.21 1.86
C GLU A 223 -1.57 -19.52 3.19
N SER A 224 -2.86 -19.22 3.40
CA SER A 224 -3.34 -18.65 4.66
C SER A 224 -3.88 -19.76 5.55
N ILE A 225 -3.25 -19.94 6.71
CA ILE A 225 -3.60 -20.96 7.70
C ILE A 225 -4.12 -20.25 8.95
N SER A 226 -5.37 -20.55 9.35
CA SER A 226 -5.93 -20.07 10.62
C SER A 226 -6.12 -21.21 11.61
N THR A 227 -5.74 -20.99 12.86
CA THR A 227 -6.15 -21.84 13.99
C THR A 227 -7.34 -21.19 14.72
N GLY A 228 -8.28 -21.98 15.24
CA GLY A 228 -9.38 -21.48 16.08
C GLY A 228 -10.80 -21.51 15.52
N GLY A 229 -11.02 -22.03 14.30
CA GLY A 229 -12.31 -21.93 13.59
C GLY A 229 -12.30 -20.78 12.57
N ALA A 230 -13.31 -20.72 11.69
CA ALA A 230 -13.45 -19.86 10.50
C ALA A 230 -12.42 -18.72 10.36
N LEU A 231 -11.71 -18.65 9.22
CA LEU A 231 -10.68 -17.65 8.87
C LEU A 231 -11.12 -16.20 9.23
N GLU A 232 -10.81 -15.76 10.45
CA GLU A 232 -11.19 -14.45 11.00
C GLU A 232 -9.93 -13.58 11.28
N GLY A 233 -8.81 -13.94 10.65
CA GLY A 233 -7.63 -13.10 10.54
C GLY A 233 -7.63 -12.28 9.25
N ARG A 234 -6.83 -11.21 9.23
CA ARG A 234 -6.64 -10.38 8.04
C ARG A 234 -5.15 -10.14 7.80
N SER A 235 -4.78 -10.07 6.52
CA SER A 235 -3.44 -9.68 6.10
C SER A 235 -3.55 -8.75 4.89
N ALA A 236 -2.62 -7.83 4.78
CA ALA A 236 -2.44 -7.03 3.58
C ALA A 236 -1.02 -6.50 3.52
N VAL A 237 -0.62 -6.12 2.32
CA VAL A 237 0.66 -5.48 2.05
C VAL A 237 0.47 -4.07 1.51
N ARG A 238 1.51 -3.26 1.69
CA ARG A 238 1.67 -1.97 1.02
C ARG A 238 3.12 -1.79 0.64
N LEU A 239 3.38 -1.29 -0.57
CA LEU A 239 4.72 -0.84 -0.96
C LEU A 239 5.19 0.30 -0.04
N ILE A 240 6.38 0.16 0.53
CA ILE A 240 6.95 1.17 1.44
C ILE A 240 7.12 2.50 0.73
N ASP A 241 7.68 2.47 -0.48
CA ASP A 241 7.88 3.64 -1.34
C ASP A 241 6.62 4.00 -2.16
N GLY A 242 5.53 3.25 -1.98
CA GLY A 242 4.23 3.50 -2.60
C GLY A 242 3.40 4.54 -1.86
N LYS A 243 2.21 4.81 -2.38
CA LYS A 243 1.27 5.72 -1.73
C LYS A 243 0.68 5.08 -0.48
N LYS A 244 0.73 5.80 0.64
CA LYS A 244 0.04 5.42 1.89
C LYS A 244 -1.46 5.19 1.64
N GLY A 245 -2.03 4.19 2.32
CA GLY A 245 -3.43 3.77 2.15
C GLY A 245 -3.69 2.76 1.02
N GLU A 246 -2.72 2.48 0.15
CA GLU A 246 -2.85 1.47 -0.92
C GLU A 246 -2.55 0.06 -0.40
N TRP A 247 -3.32 -0.38 0.60
CA TRP A 247 -3.27 -1.74 1.13
C TRP A 247 -3.98 -2.70 0.17
N ALA A 248 -3.31 -3.79 -0.20
CA ALA A 248 -3.83 -4.81 -1.09
C ALA A 248 -3.27 -6.20 -0.73
N SER A 249 -3.76 -7.25 -1.39
CA SER A 249 -3.07 -8.54 -1.39
C SER A 249 -1.71 -8.41 -2.07
N LEU A 250 -0.73 -9.21 -1.64
CA LEU A 250 0.57 -9.23 -2.31
C LEU A 250 0.37 -9.78 -3.74
N PRO A 251 0.95 -9.14 -4.78
CA PRO A 251 0.79 -9.61 -6.15
C PRO A 251 1.35 -11.02 -6.32
N GLU A 252 0.73 -11.82 -7.20
CA GLU A 252 1.25 -13.15 -7.58
C GLU A 252 2.65 -13.10 -8.19
N VAL A 253 3.07 -11.93 -8.69
CA VAL A 253 4.41 -11.73 -9.21
C VAL A 253 4.94 -10.37 -8.77
N VAL A 254 6.13 -10.34 -8.18
CA VAL A 254 6.79 -9.12 -7.66
C VAL A 254 8.24 -9.04 -8.13
N GLY A 255 8.95 -7.97 -7.78
CA GLY A 255 10.35 -7.77 -8.17
C GLY A 255 10.51 -6.87 -9.41
N GLY A 256 11.74 -6.57 -9.81
CA GLY A 256 12.04 -5.59 -10.85
C GLY A 256 13.51 -5.20 -10.84
N CYS A 257 13.81 -3.99 -11.31
CA CYS A 257 15.16 -3.43 -11.37
C CYS A 257 15.70 -3.11 -9.98
N ASP A 258 14.87 -2.49 -9.14
CA ASP A 258 15.22 -2.13 -7.78
C ASP A 258 14.62 -3.15 -6.81
N SER A 259 15.18 -3.21 -5.60
CA SER A 259 14.57 -3.97 -4.52
C SER A 259 13.18 -3.41 -4.23
N GLN A 260 12.20 -4.30 -4.10
CA GLN A 260 10.86 -3.88 -3.67
C GLN A 260 10.70 -4.16 -2.18
N HIS A 261 10.26 -3.15 -1.45
CA HIS A 261 10.03 -3.24 -0.02
C HIS A 261 8.54 -3.10 0.27
N TYR A 262 8.00 -4.05 1.02
CA TYR A 262 6.62 -4.07 1.46
C TYR A 262 6.55 -4.03 2.99
N VAL A 263 5.56 -3.30 3.51
CA VAL A 263 5.04 -3.59 4.85
C VAL A 263 3.95 -4.63 4.68
N LEU A 264 4.10 -5.78 5.33
CA LEU A 264 3.06 -6.80 5.46
C LEU A 264 2.54 -6.76 6.89
N TYR A 265 1.24 -6.64 7.11
CA TYR A 265 0.66 -6.98 8.41
C TYR A 265 -0.09 -8.31 8.35
N VAL A 266 -0.11 -9.01 9.47
CA VAL A 266 -0.87 -10.24 9.69
C VAL A 266 -1.51 -10.09 11.06
N ILE A 267 -2.84 -10.10 11.14
CA ILE A 267 -3.55 -9.82 12.39
C ILE A 267 -4.68 -10.82 12.61
N ALA A 268 -5.00 -11.03 13.88
CA ALA A 268 -6.16 -11.80 14.34
C ALA A 268 -6.87 -11.02 15.44
N THR A 269 -8.17 -11.23 15.60
CA THR A 269 -9.00 -10.52 16.61
C THR A 269 -9.77 -11.45 17.51
N MET A 270 -9.77 -12.76 17.26
CA MET A 270 -10.61 -13.70 17.99
C MET A 270 -9.86 -14.43 19.10
N PRO A 271 -10.51 -14.73 20.23
CA PRO A 271 -9.88 -15.48 21.32
C PRO A 271 -9.28 -16.81 20.85
N GLY A 272 -7.99 -17.01 21.15
CA GLY A 272 -7.27 -18.23 20.76
C GLY A 272 -7.05 -18.40 19.26
N SER A 273 -7.35 -17.38 18.45
CA SER A 273 -7.07 -17.41 17.01
C SER A 273 -5.66 -16.94 16.71
N GLU A 274 -5.06 -17.57 15.71
CA GLU A 274 -3.82 -17.16 15.07
C GLU A 274 -4.03 -17.17 13.55
N LEU A 275 -3.48 -16.18 12.86
CA LEU A 275 -3.36 -16.18 11.41
C LEU A 275 -1.90 -16.38 11.05
N THR A 276 -1.66 -17.33 10.16
CA THR A 276 -0.37 -17.56 9.52
C THR A 276 -0.53 -17.34 8.02
N GLU A 277 0.34 -16.51 7.44
CA GLU A 277 0.52 -16.38 6.00
C GLU A 277 1.84 -17.04 5.63
N GLU A 278 1.78 -18.07 4.79
CA GLU A 278 2.95 -18.66 4.16
C GLU A 278 3.13 -18.04 2.77
N ILE A 279 4.29 -17.45 2.53
CA ILE A 279 4.67 -16.90 1.23
C ILE A 279 5.84 -17.71 0.71
N SER A 280 5.62 -18.39 -0.42
CA SER A 280 6.66 -19.14 -1.11
C SER A 280 7.00 -18.47 -2.43
N THR A 281 8.28 -18.37 -2.74
CA THR A 281 8.76 -18.10 -4.09
C THR A 281 8.85 -19.44 -4.83
N THR A 282 8.23 -19.55 -6.00
CA THR A 282 8.28 -20.77 -6.83
C THR A 282 9.29 -20.66 -7.96
N THR A 283 9.59 -19.43 -8.38
CA THR A 283 10.63 -19.11 -9.35
C THR A 283 11.21 -17.74 -9.01
N ALA A 284 12.52 -17.60 -9.18
CA ALA A 284 13.18 -16.31 -9.29
C ALA A 284 13.86 -16.32 -10.65
N THR A 285 13.24 -15.67 -11.62
CA THR A 285 13.88 -15.45 -12.90
C THR A 285 14.77 -14.23 -12.76
N GLU A 286 16.01 -14.32 -13.27
CA GLU A 286 16.76 -13.11 -13.54
C GLU A 286 15.87 -12.24 -14.42
N ALA A 287 15.50 -11.09 -13.90
CA ALA A 287 14.82 -10.06 -14.66
C ALA A 287 15.90 -9.03 -14.88
N PRO A 288 16.86 -9.29 -15.80
CA PRO A 288 17.86 -8.29 -16.09
C PRO A 288 17.08 -7.04 -16.45
N CYS A 289 17.45 -5.97 -15.77
CA CYS A 289 16.87 -4.68 -16.01
C CYS A 289 17.99 -3.77 -16.45
N ASP A 290 17.88 -3.32 -17.69
CA ASP A 290 18.67 -2.22 -18.16
C ASP A 290 18.12 -0.91 -17.61
N ARG A 291 18.81 -0.36 -16.60
CA ARG A 291 18.44 0.92 -15.97
C ARG A 291 18.42 2.07 -16.96
N CYS A 292 19.09 1.95 -18.11
CA CYS A 292 18.98 2.95 -19.15
C CYS A 292 17.55 3.06 -19.67
N LEU A 293 16.72 2.01 -19.63
CA LEU A 293 15.33 2.08 -20.08
C LEU A 293 14.41 2.85 -19.14
N LEU A 294 14.76 3.05 -17.88
CA LEU A 294 13.86 3.70 -16.90
C LEU A 294 13.47 5.12 -17.33
N GLY A 295 12.20 5.46 -17.15
CA GLY A 295 11.63 6.76 -17.49
C GLY A 295 10.57 6.71 -18.59
N ILE A 296 10.24 7.87 -19.15
CA ILE A 296 9.30 8.05 -20.25
C ILE A 296 10.05 8.42 -21.52
N TRP A 297 9.74 7.73 -22.61
CA TRP A 297 10.36 7.87 -23.92
C TRP A 297 9.31 8.25 -24.96
N GLU A 298 9.68 9.16 -25.86
CA GLU A 298 8.86 9.49 -27.02
C GLU A 298 9.65 9.23 -28.31
N ALA A 299 9.00 8.63 -29.30
CA ALA A 299 9.61 8.37 -30.58
C ALA A 299 9.75 9.66 -31.39
N LYS A 300 10.85 9.79 -32.15
CA LYS A 300 11.01 10.85 -33.14
C LYS A 300 10.11 10.56 -34.34
N ASN A 301 9.28 11.52 -34.73
CA ASN A 301 8.34 11.36 -35.85
C ASN A 301 9.03 10.87 -37.14
N ASP A 302 10.22 11.37 -37.48
CA ASP A 302 10.96 10.92 -38.68
C ASP A 302 11.30 9.42 -38.62
N SER A 303 11.63 8.89 -37.44
CA SER A 303 11.89 7.46 -37.26
C SER A 303 10.61 6.62 -37.27
N VAL A 304 9.49 7.17 -36.78
CA VAL A 304 8.17 6.53 -36.89
C VAL A 304 7.75 6.44 -38.36
N ILE A 305 7.96 7.51 -39.14
CA ILE A 305 7.68 7.51 -40.60
C ILE A 305 8.52 6.44 -41.30
N ALA A 306 9.83 6.40 -41.05
CA ALA A 306 10.73 5.41 -41.64
C ALA A 306 10.33 3.98 -41.28
N TYR A 307 10.03 3.73 -39.99
CA TYR A 307 9.54 2.44 -39.50
C TYR A 307 8.23 2.05 -40.21
N MET A 308 7.19 2.89 -40.16
CA MET A 308 5.90 2.60 -40.77
C MET A 308 6.01 2.37 -42.28
N GLN A 309 6.88 3.13 -42.96
CA GLN A 309 7.17 2.92 -44.37
C GLN A 309 7.83 1.58 -44.66
N SER A 310 8.74 1.12 -43.78
CA SER A 310 9.44 -0.15 -43.93
C SER A 310 8.53 -1.37 -43.70
N VAL A 311 7.52 -1.23 -42.84
CA VAL A 311 6.52 -2.28 -42.58
C VAL A 311 5.49 -2.36 -43.71
N ALA A 312 5.25 -1.25 -44.43
CA ALA A 312 4.41 -1.22 -45.60
C ALA A 312 5.12 -1.90 -46.79
N VAL A 313 4.99 -3.23 -46.88
CA VAL A 313 5.58 -4.05 -47.95
C VAL A 313 4.64 -4.25 -49.14
N GLY A 314 5.21 -4.19 -50.35
CA GLY A 314 4.52 -4.42 -51.63
C GLY A 314 4.73 -3.28 -52.63
N ASP A 315 4.63 -3.57 -53.92
CA ASP A 315 4.81 -2.58 -55.00
C ASP A 315 3.82 -1.39 -54.90
N ASN A 316 2.73 -1.59 -54.16
CA ASN A 316 1.63 -0.65 -54.00
C ASN A 316 1.36 -0.32 -52.53
N ALA A 317 2.38 -0.39 -51.69
CA ALA A 317 2.30 0.06 -50.31
C ALA A 317 2.05 1.59 -50.26
N PRO A 318 1.20 2.09 -49.35
CA PRO A 318 1.03 3.52 -49.17
C PRO A 318 2.35 4.16 -48.72
N LYS A 319 2.59 5.38 -49.21
CA LYS A 319 3.73 6.19 -48.78
C LYS A 319 3.34 6.96 -47.52
N VAL A 320 4.10 6.83 -46.44
CA VAL A 320 3.92 7.63 -45.23
C VAL A 320 4.62 8.97 -45.42
N GLU A 321 3.86 10.05 -45.51
CA GLU A 321 4.37 11.38 -45.80
C GLU A 321 4.74 12.18 -44.56
N SER A 322 3.96 12.03 -43.49
CA SER A 322 4.21 12.72 -42.22
C SER A 322 3.61 11.97 -41.03
N ALA A 323 4.13 12.28 -39.85
CA ALA A 323 3.61 11.83 -38.57
C ALA A 323 3.53 13.02 -37.60
N THR A 324 2.43 13.12 -36.87
CA THR A 324 2.22 14.09 -35.76
C THR A 324 1.61 13.38 -34.56
N GLY A 325 1.65 13.98 -33.38
CA GLY A 325 1.30 13.29 -32.13
C GLY A 325 2.50 12.61 -31.50
N SER A 326 2.27 11.57 -30.68
CA SER A 326 3.35 10.88 -29.96
C SER A 326 3.14 9.38 -29.93
N MET A 327 4.23 8.63 -30.12
CA MET A 327 4.37 7.23 -29.76
C MET A 327 5.30 7.16 -28.56
N PHE A 328 4.91 6.48 -27.49
CA PHE A 328 5.64 6.51 -26.23
C PHE A 328 5.89 5.13 -25.64
N LEU A 329 6.95 5.05 -24.83
CA LEU A 329 7.24 3.96 -23.90
C LEU A 329 7.44 4.55 -22.50
N ARG A 330 7.07 3.79 -21.47
CA ARG A 330 7.34 4.08 -20.06
C ARG A 330 7.86 2.83 -19.41
N PHE A 331 8.95 2.92 -18.68
CA PHE A 331 9.52 1.81 -17.91
C PHE A 331 9.73 2.26 -16.47
N GLU A 332 9.31 1.42 -15.54
CA GLU A 332 9.34 1.66 -14.10
C GLU A 332 10.31 0.66 -13.45
N ALA A 333 10.96 1.09 -12.35
CA ALA A 333 11.93 0.27 -11.63
C ALA A 333 11.31 -1.00 -11.03
N THR A 334 9.98 -1.07 -10.94
CA THR A 334 9.19 -2.23 -10.54
C THR A 334 9.11 -3.33 -11.62
N GLY A 335 9.81 -3.18 -12.75
CA GLY A 335 9.75 -4.12 -13.86
C GLY A 335 8.42 -4.06 -14.62
N THR A 336 7.64 -3.01 -14.41
CA THR A 336 6.40 -2.69 -15.14
C THR A 336 6.67 -1.58 -16.15
N GLY A 337 5.90 -1.57 -17.23
CA GLY A 337 5.98 -0.52 -18.21
C GLY A 337 4.66 -0.29 -18.91
N ALA A 338 4.64 0.71 -19.77
CA ALA A 338 3.54 0.99 -20.68
C ALA A 338 4.08 1.41 -22.04
N GLY A 339 3.34 1.09 -23.10
CA GLY A 339 3.63 1.53 -24.46
C GLY A 339 2.34 1.96 -25.13
N GLY A 340 2.38 3.00 -25.95
CA GLY A 340 1.17 3.47 -26.61
C GLY A 340 1.36 4.58 -27.60
N TYR A 341 0.23 5.13 -28.00
CA TYR A 341 0.09 6.26 -28.90
C TYR A 341 -0.78 7.31 -28.22
N LYS A 342 -0.48 8.58 -28.48
CA LYS A 342 -1.28 9.72 -28.02
C LYS A 342 -1.56 10.61 -29.21
N ASN A 343 -2.75 10.44 -29.79
CA ASN A 343 -3.16 11.10 -31.03
C ASN A 343 -2.08 11.01 -32.12
N LEU A 344 -1.48 9.84 -32.33
CA LEU A 344 -0.51 9.66 -33.41
C LEU A 344 -1.26 9.70 -34.75
N ILE A 345 -1.01 10.72 -35.56
CA ILE A 345 -1.65 10.90 -36.86
C ILE A 345 -0.60 10.69 -37.95
N LEU A 346 -0.82 9.70 -38.81
CA LEU A 346 -0.02 9.43 -40.01
C LEU A 346 -0.76 9.94 -41.23
N HIS A 347 -0.08 10.76 -42.04
CA HIS A 347 -0.55 11.12 -43.37
C HIS A 347 0.06 10.17 -44.39
N GLN A 348 -0.77 9.51 -45.18
CA GLN A 348 -0.35 8.54 -46.18
C GLN A 348 -0.91 8.90 -47.56
N SER A 349 -0.12 8.64 -48.61
CA SER A 349 -0.54 8.82 -50.00
C SER A 349 -0.29 7.58 -50.85
N GLY A 350 -1.14 7.36 -51.85
CA GLY A 350 -1.02 6.24 -52.78
C GLY A 350 -1.56 4.91 -52.24
N GLY A 351 -1.29 3.84 -52.98
CA GLY A 351 -1.79 2.48 -52.73
C GLY A 351 -2.72 1.97 -53.82
N ASP A 352 -2.76 0.64 -54.00
CA ASP A 352 -3.40 -0.05 -55.14
C ASP A 352 -4.87 0.34 -55.40
N PHE A 353 -5.59 0.73 -54.35
CA PHE A 353 -7.03 0.96 -54.42
C PHE A 353 -7.41 2.44 -54.47
N LEU A 354 -6.44 3.36 -54.38
CA LEU A 354 -6.69 4.76 -54.05
C LEU A 354 -5.66 5.71 -54.68
N GLU A 355 -5.36 5.53 -55.97
CA GLU A 355 -4.52 6.49 -56.70
C GLU A 355 -5.16 7.89 -56.65
N GLY A 356 -4.48 8.85 -56.01
CA GLY A 356 -5.00 10.20 -55.78
C GLY A 356 -5.78 10.43 -54.46
N ALA A 357 -5.89 9.43 -53.58
CA ALA A 357 -6.44 9.64 -52.25
C ALA A 357 -5.36 9.96 -51.20
N GLU A 358 -5.74 10.77 -50.22
CA GLU A 358 -5.03 10.98 -48.97
C GLU A 358 -5.66 10.08 -47.90
N VAL A 359 -4.83 9.40 -47.11
CA VAL A 359 -5.29 8.55 -46.00
C VAL A 359 -4.71 9.10 -44.71
N ILE A 360 -5.58 9.48 -43.78
CA ILE A 360 -5.23 9.91 -42.43
C ILE A 360 -5.49 8.75 -41.48
N VAL A 361 -4.42 8.24 -40.87
CA VAL A 361 -4.50 7.18 -39.87
C VAL A 361 -4.24 7.80 -38.49
N THR A 362 -5.24 7.77 -37.61
CA THR A 362 -5.11 8.21 -36.22
C THR A 362 -5.04 7.01 -35.30
N ILE A 363 -4.01 6.94 -34.45
CA ILE A 363 -3.79 5.88 -33.47
C ILE A 363 -3.78 6.51 -32.08
N ASP A 364 -4.59 5.95 -31.18
CA ASP A 364 -4.65 6.41 -29.80
C ASP A 364 -4.90 5.25 -28.85
N GLY A 365 -4.32 5.33 -27.65
CA GLY A 365 -4.42 4.32 -26.60
C GLY A 365 -3.09 3.71 -26.20
N SER A 366 -3.11 2.90 -25.17
CA SER A 366 -1.90 2.28 -24.61
C SER A 366 -2.17 0.89 -24.08
N SER A 367 -1.08 0.17 -23.85
CA SER A 367 -1.01 -1.07 -23.09
C SER A 367 0.02 -0.93 -21.98
N SER A 368 -0.14 -1.71 -20.91
CA SER A 368 0.80 -1.78 -19.81
C SER A 368 0.97 -3.22 -19.37
N GLY A 369 2.18 -3.58 -18.94
CA GLY A 369 2.49 -4.92 -18.48
C GLY A 369 3.90 -5.00 -17.92
N ARG A 370 4.36 -6.23 -17.63
CA ARG A 370 5.73 -6.44 -17.15
C ARG A 370 6.72 -6.49 -18.30
N TYR A 371 7.96 -6.10 -18.05
CA TYR A 371 9.03 -6.19 -19.03
C TYR A 371 10.33 -6.72 -18.42
N THR A 372 11.17 -7.31 -19.27
CA THR A 372 12.54 -7.70 -18.99
C THR A 372 13.46 -7.13 -20.08
N ALA A 373 14.71 -6.84 -19.73
CA ALA A 373 15.67 -6.24 -20.66
C ALA A 373 17.11 -6.63 -20.32
N ASP A 374 17.76 -7.39 -21.19
CA ASP A 374 19.10 -7.94 -20.95
C ASP A 374 20.27 -7.04 -21.41
N GLY A 375 19.99 -5.77 -21.75
CA GLY A 375 20.96 -4.85 -22.35
C GLY A 375 20.96 -4.88 -23.89
N PHE A 376 20.33 -5.87 -24.51
CA PHE A 376 20.30 -6.04 -25.97
C PHE A 376 18.90 -6.31 -26.50
N VAL A 377 18.08 -7.00 -25.73
CA VAL A 377 16.74 -7.47 -26.08
C VAL A 377 15.81 -7.13 -24.94
N MET A 378 14.75 -6.38 -25.24
CA MET A 378 13.64 -6.18 -24.34
C MET A 378 12.54 -7.17 -24.71
N THR A 379 11.98 -7.85 -23.72
CA THR A 379 10.79 -8.70 -23.89
C THR A 379 9.77 -8.24 -22.89
N GLY A 380 8.55 -7.87 -23.31
CA GLY A 380 7.62 -7.34 -22.33
C GLY A 380 6.41 -6.61 -22.86
N LEU A 381 5.73 -5.99 -21.89
CA LEU A 381 4.38 -5.43 -21.87
C LEU A 381 3.25 -6.47 -22.09
N ASN A 382 3.60 -7.75 -22.09
CA ASN A 382 2.65 -8.85 -22.06
C ASN A 382 2.25 -9.16 -20.62
N GLY A 383 0.98 -8.95 -20.29
CA GLY A 383 0.43 -9.39 -19.01
C GLY A 383 -0.85 -8.66 -18.62
N LEU A 384 -1.99 -9.31 -18.86
CA LEU A 384 -3.20 -9.31 -18.02
C LEU A 384 -3.82 -7.97 -17.56
N SER A 385 -3.43 -6.83 -18.11
CA SER A 385 -4.22 -5.61 -18.01
C SER A 385 -5.38 -5.68 -19.01
N THR A 386 -6.62 -5.73 -18.52
CA THR A 386 -7.88 -5.79 -19.28
C THR A 386 -8.18 -4.54 -20.11
N THR A 387 -7.25 -3.60 -20.23
CA THR A 387 -7.46 -2.32 -20.92
C THR A 387 -6.39 -2.06 -21.97
N SER A 388 -6.23 -2.98 -22.92
CA SER A 388 -5.69 -2.61 -24.23
C SER A 388 -6.77 -1.79 -24.94
N ALA A 389 -6.62 -0.46 -24.92
CA ALA A 389 -7.57 0.45 -25.55
C ALA A 389 -6.95 1.15 -26.76
N VAL A 390 -6.13 0.44 -27.53
CA VAL A 390 -5.56 1.01 -28.76
C VAL A 390 -6.60 0.98 -29.86
N SER A 391 -6.93 2.14 -30.38
CA SER A 391 -7.86 2.32 -31.48
C SER A 391 -7.13 2.92 -32.68
N VAL A 392 -7.47 2.43 -33.87
CA VAL A 392 -7.01 3.00 -35.14
C VAL A 392 -8.22 3.52 -35.89
N SER A 393 -8.21 4.82 -36.18
CA SER A 393 -9.18 5.46 -37.04
C SER A 393 -8.55 5.77 -38.39
N VAL A 394 -9.12 5.24 -39.46
CA VAL A 394 -8.68 5.50 -40.84
C VAL A 394 -9.70 6.41 -41.51
N GLN A 395 -9.24 7.56 -41.98
CA GLN A 395 -10.03 8.50 -42.76
C GLN A 395 -9.46 8.58 -44.18
N ILE A 396 -10.30 8.33 -45.18
CA ILE A 396 -9.92 8.43 -46.60
C ILE A 396 -10.48 9.74 -47.16
N ILE A 397 -9.63 10.52 -47.81
CA ILE A 397 -9.94 11.81 -48.43
C ILE A 397 -9.62 11.73 -49.93
N VAL A 398 -10.59 12.08 -50.78
CA VAL A 398 -10.41 12.15 -52.24
C VAL A 398 -10.87 13.53 -52.69
N ASP A 399 -10.03 14.25 -53.44
CA ASP A 399 -10.29 15.61 -53.90
C ASP A 399 -10.74 16.57 -52.76
N GLY A 400 -10.10 16.44 -51.59
CA GLY A 400 -10.41 17.24 -50.39
C GLY A 400 -11.72 16.86 -49.67
N THR A 401 -12.42 15.80 -50.10
CA THR A 401 -13.66 15.34 -49.47
C THR A 401 -13.42 14.03 -48.71
N SER A 402 -13.77 14.00 -47.42
CA SER A 402 -13.73 12.77 -46.63
C SER A 402 -14.82 11.80 -47.08
N LEU A 403 -14.43 10.61 -47.51
CA LEU A 403 -15.35 9.59 -48.02
C LEU A 403 -15.82 8.65 -46.90
N VAL A 404 -14.88 8.14 -46.11
CA VAL A 404 -15.14 7.14 -45.06
C VAL A 404 -14.21 7.40 -43.88
N THR A 405 -14.76 7.30 -42.68
CA THR A 405 -13.99 7.15 -41.44
C THR A 405 -14.40 5.82 -40.82
N THR A 406 -13.44 4.95 -40.58
CA THR A 406 -13.65 3.69 -39.85
C THR A 406 -12.73 3.66 -38.64
N THR A 407 -13.24 3.22 -37.50
CA THR A 407 -12.45 3.01 -36.30
C THR A 407 -12.46 1.53 -35.98
N VAL A 408 -11.28 0.93 -35.93
CA VAL A 408 -11.09 -0.48 -35.60
C VAL A 408 -10.27 -0.54 -34.31
N PRO A 409 -10.72 -1.27 -33.28
CA PRO A 409 -9.84 -1.57 -32.15
C PRO A 409 -8.68 -2.42 -32.67
N LEU A 410 -7.45 -1.98 -32.42
CA LEU A 410 -6.30 -2.86 -32.64
C LEU A 410 -6.34 -3.93 -31.57
N ARG A 411 -6.04 -5.16 -32.00
CA ARG A 411 -5.81 -6.20 -31.02
C ARG A 411 -4.44 -5.94 -30.40
N PRO A 412 -4.20 -6.44 -29.18
CA PRO A 412 -2.90 -6.37 -28.57
C PRO A 412 -1.84 -6.76 -29.58
N GLU A 413 -1.93 -7.94 -30.23
CA GLU A 413 -1.00 -8.51 -31.25
C GLU A 413 -0.52 -7.57 -32.37
N ASP A 414 -1.23 -6.48 -32.66
CA ASP A 414 -0.90 -5.55 -33.74
C ASP A 414 0.08 -4.44 -33.29
N PHE A 415 0.49 -4.42 -32.02
CA PHE A 415 1.35 -3.40 -31.42
C PHE A 415 2.86 -3.75 -31.52
N PRO A 416 3.69 -2.98 -32.24
CA PRO A 416 5.07 -3.37 -32.53
C PRO A 416 6.02 -3.43 -31.33
N VAL A 417 5.78 -2.64 -30.28
CA VAL A 417 6.80 -2.37 -29.24
C VAL A 417 6.34 -2.81 -27.85
N GLY A 418 5.45 -3.80 -27.75
CA GLY A 418 4.83 -4.06 -26.45
C GLY A 418 4.11 -5.37 -26.25
N LEU A 419 4.53 -6.45 -26.93
CA LEU A 419 3.78 -7.69 -26.83
C LEU A 419 4.63 -8.94 -26.74
N GLY A 420 5.61 -8.93 -25.84
CA GLY A 420 6.46 -10.10 -25.56
C GLY A 420 7.11 -10.75 -26.78
N ILE A 421 7.12 -10.06 -27.93
CA ILE A 421 8.02 -10.36 -29.02
C ILE A 421 9.35 -9.72 -28.62
N PRO A 422 10.42 -10.51 -28.49
CA PRO A 422 11.73 -9.98 -28.15
C PRO A 422 12.15 -8.90 -29.15
N THR A 423 12.34 -7.68 -28.66
CA THR A 423 12.70 -6.50 -29.46
C THR A 423 14.13 -6.12 -29.15
N SER A 424 14.99 -6.16 -30.16
CA SER A 424 16.37 -5.68 -30.00
C SER A 424 16.38 -4.17 -29.77
N TYR A 425 17.31 -3.71 -28.93
CA TYR A 425 17.46 -2.30 -28.64
C TYR A 425 18.88 -1.92 -28.25
N THR A 426 19.15 -0.63 -28.26
CA THR A 426 20.34 0.00 -27.67
C THR A 426 19.88 1.21 -26.89
N CYS A 427 20.40 1.39 -25.68
CA CYS A 427 20.10 2.55 -24.85
C CYS A 427 21.39 3.21 -24.37
N GLU A 428 21.53 4.51 -24.64
CA GLU A 428 22.67 5.31 -24.21
C GLU A 428 22.21 6.73 -23.83
N GLY A 429 22.35 7.08 -22.55
CA GLY A 429 21.89 8.37 -22.02
C GLY A 429 20.40 8.58 -22.23
N ASP A 430 20.03 9.66 -22.93
CA ASP A 430 18.64 10.01 -23.24
C ASP A 430 18.20 9.52 -24.64
N SER A 431 18.94 8.58 -25.25
CA SER A 431 18.62 8.00 -26.54
C SER A 431 18.37 6.51 -26.42
N LEU A 432 17.21 6.06 -26.90
CA LEU A 432 16.86 4.65 -27.05
C LEU A 432 16.60 4.39 -28.54
N THR A 433 17.08 3.28 -29.06
CA THR A 433 16.77 2.82 -30.42
C THR A 433 16.25 1.40 -30.33
N THR A 434 15.12 1.13 -30.97
CA THR A 434 14.49 -0.21 -30.97
C THR A 434 14.34 -0.72 -32.40
N TRP A 435 14.44 -2.03 -32.58
CA TRP A 435 14.18 -2.73 -33.84
C TRP A 435 13.03 -3.73 -33.65
N PRO A 436 11.76 -3.27 -33.72
CA PRO A 436 10.61 -4.14 -33.57
C PRO A 436 10.62 -5.25 -34.62
N PRO A 437 10.58 -6.53 -34.24
CA PRO A 437 10.65 -7.62 -35.21
C PRO A 437 9.38 -7.65 -36.07
N VAL A 438 9.56 -7.77 -37.39
CA VAL A 438 8.48 -8.05 -38.35
C VAL A 438 8.91 -9.24 -39.19
N GLU A 439 8.09 -10.29 -39.21
CA GLU A 439 8.44 -11.54 -39.88
C GLU A 439 8.67 -11.30 -41.39
N GLY A 440 9.87 -11.66 -41.86
CA GLY A 440 10.23 -11.57 -43.28
C GLY A 440 10.55 -10.16 -43.79
N VAL A 441 10.58 -9.13 -42.93
CA VAL A 441 10.81 -7.73 -43.31
C VAL A 441 11.96 -7.13 -42.51
N VAL A 442 12.92 -6.50 -43.20
CA VAL A 442 13.92 -5.65 -42.55
C VAL A 442 13.26 -4.31 -42.28
N VAL A 443 13.04 -3.99 -41.00
CA VAL A 443 12.43 -2.72 -40.60
C VAL A 443 13.48 -1.67 -40.24
N GLU A 444 13.13 -0.41 -40.50
CA GLU A 444 13.90 0.73 -40.00
C GLU A 444 13.72 0.86 -38.48
N PRO A 445 14.74 1.28 -37.72
CA PRO A 445 14.62 1.44 -36.28
C PRO A 445 13.69 2.59 -35.89
N VAL A 446 13.06 2.46 -34.73
CA VAL A 446 12.39 3.58 -34.05
C VAL A 446 13.38 4.20 -33.07
N VAL A 447 13.59 5.51 -33.19
CA VAL A 447 14.51 6.28 -32.34
C VAL A 447 13.68 7.07 -31.34
N TRP A 448 13.99 6.89 -30.07
CA TRP A 448 13.28 7.48 -28.95
C TRP A 448 14.19 8.47 -28.21
N PHE A 449 13.58 9.47 -27.60
CA PHE A 449 14.25 10.39 -26.69
C PHE A 449 13.55 10.39 -25.34
N ARG A 450 14.33 10.50 -24.27
CA ARG A 450 13.79 10.52 -22.90
C ARG A 450 13.14 11.88 -22.62
N VAL A 451 11.89 11.85 -22.15
CA VAL A 451 11.10 13.04 -21.78
C VAL A 451 11.08 13.25 -20.27
N SER A 452 11.13 12.15 -19.50
CA SER A 452 11.28 12.16 -18.05
C SER A 452 12.19 11.03 -17.62
N PRO A 453 13.12 11.25 -16.67
CA PRO A 453 13.80 10.18 -15.96
C PRO A 453 12.83 9.34 -15.12
#